data_AF-A0A6I9WLT4-F1
#
_entry.id   AF-A0A6I9WLT4-F1
#
_cell.length_a   1.000
_cell.length_b   1.000
_cell.length_c   1.000
_cell.angle_alpha   90.00
_cell.angle_beta   90.00
_cell.angle_gamma   90.00
#
_symmetry.space_group_name_H-M   'P 1'
#
loop_
_entity.id
_entity.type
_entity.pdbx_description
1 polymer ?
#
loop_
_entity_poly.entity_id
_entity_poly.type
_entity_poly.pdbx_seq_one_letter_code
_entity_poly.pdbx_strand_id
1 'polypeptide(L)'
;MQPVAGLTLLKFVPIKRKKMKRIALFVLALIALVTADDIQDIADKMETKVEVVQTCLDEAELKIEDITSSLKKFKDLKAEELTEEDKQAAANYMTFLACMLQKTGMMDENSKFKVDELVEQIVKDGELKPIDKKVLTECITSMNEDNEMTKEDRVFGMTICVISSQKEDRR
;
A
#
# COMPACT_ATOMS: atom_id res chain seq x y z
N MET A 1 -51.10 -35.69 -22.49
CA MET A 1 -51.47 -34.40 -21.86
C MET A 1 -50.32 -34.00 -20.94
N GLN A 2 -49.50 -33.03 -21.37
CA GLN A 2 -48.51 -32.30 -20.54
C GLN A 2 -49.26 -31.32 -19.59
N PRO A 3 -48.68 -30.81 -18.47
CA PRO A 3 -47.39 -30.06 -18.32
C PRO A 3 -46.48 -30.64 -17.19
N VAL A 4 -45.15 -30.51 -17.10
CA VAL A 4 -44.11 -29.46 -17.29
C VAL A 4 -44.28 -28.19 -16.45
N ALA A 5 -43.66 -28.15 -15.27
CA ALA A 5 -43.07 -26.97 -14.60
C ALA A 5 -42.50 -27.42 -13.24
N GLY A 6 -41.36 -26.98 -12.74
CA GLY A 6 -40.37 -26.03 -13.21
C GLY A 6 -39.22 -26.04 -12.21
N LEU A 7 -38.04 -26.44 -12.66
CA LEU A 7 -36.80 -26.35 -11.88
C LEU A 7 -36.45 -24.86 -11.77
N THR A 8 -36.67 -24.26 -10.60
CA THR A 8 -36.30 -22.86 -10.37
C THR A 8 -34.79 -22.77 -10.23
N LEU A 9 -34.10 -22.66 -11.37
CA LEU A 9 -32.73 -22.16 -11.47
C LEU A 9 -32.67 -20.80 -10.75
N LEU A 10 -32.02 -20.78 -9.58
CA LEU A 10 -31.51 -19.57 -8.96
C LEU A 10 -30.69 -18.85 -10.00
N LYS A 11 -31.28 -17.80 -10.56
CA LYS A 11 -30.62 -16.86 -11.46
C LYS A 11 -29.44 -16.29 -10.68
N PHE A 12 -28.24 -16.74 -11.02
CA PHE A 12 -27.01 -15.99 -10.74
C PHE A 12 -27.24 -14.59 -11.31
N VAL A 13 -27.48 -13.63 -10.41
CA VAL A 13 -27.43 -12.23 -10.76
C VAL A 13 -25.95 -11.94 -10.99
N PRO A 14 -25.49 -11.67 -12.23
CA PRO A 14 -24.17 -11.12 -12.39
C PRO A 14 -24.21 -9.76 -11.70
N ILE A 15 -23.57 -9.67 -10.53
CA ILE A 15 -23.26 -8.40 -9.91
C ILE A 15 -22.49 -7.62 -10.98
N LYS A 16 -23.16 -6.65 -11.59
CA LYS A 16 -22.54 -5.72 -12.53
C LYS A 16 -21.36 -5.11 -11.77
N ARG A 17 -20.13 -5.55 -12.11
CA ARG A 17 -18.89 -4.85 -11.77
C ARG A 17 -19.03 -3.46 -12.38
N LYS A 18 -19.57 -2.54 -11.59
CA LYS A 18 -19.53 -1.11 -11.87
C LYS A 18 -18.05 -0.81 -11.95
N LYS A 19 -17.56 -0.47 -13.15
CA LYS A 19 -16.22 0.11 -13.35
C LYS A 19 -16.15 1.37 -12.48
N MET A 20 -15.78 1.21 -11.22
CA MET A 20 -15.38 2.32 -10.38
C MET A 20 -13.94 2.65 -10.73
N LYS A 21 -13.69 3.95 -10.83
CA LYS A 21 -12.45 4.54 -11.31
C LYS A 21 -11.30 4.00 -10.45
N ARG A 22 -10.20 3.64 -11.11
CA ARG A 22 -8.96 3.04 -10.57
C ARG A 22 -8.30 3.95 -9.52
N ILE A 23 -8.86 4.06 -8.32
CA ILE A 23 -8.30 4.89 -7.26
C ILE A 23 -8.88 4.39 -5.93
N ALA A 24 -8.16 3.53 -5.19
CA ALA A 24 -8.05 3.60 -3.73
C ALA A 24 -7.08 2.53 -3.15
N LEU A 25 -6.47 2.85 -2.00
CA LEU A 25 -5.93 1.93 -0.96
C LEU A 25 -4.45 1.50 -1.00
N PHE A 26 -3.50 2.37 -1.37
CA PHE A 26 -2.06 2.02 -1.35
C PHE A 26 -1.44 1.80 0.03
N VAL A 27 -1.94 2.47 1.07
CA VAL A 27 -1.27 2.51 2.38
C VAL A 27 -1.85 1.49 3.35
N LEU A 28 -3.11 1.10 3.16
CA LEU A 28 -3.73 -0.05 3.80
C LEU A 28 -3.01 -1.34 3.48
N ALA A 29 -2.57 -1.53 2.23
CA ALA A 29 -1.80 -2.71 1.90
C ALA A 29 -0.56 -2.84 2.79
N LEU A 30 0.07 -1.74 3.20
CA LEU A 30 1.24 -1.77 4.07
C LEU A 30 0.95 -2.30 5.48
N ILE A 31 -0.27 -2.22 6.01
CA ILE A 31 -0.60 -2.75 7.36
C ILE A 31 -1.46 -4.03 7.25
N ALA A 32 -2.35 -4.09 6.27
CA ALA A 32 -3.22 -5.22 6.01
C ALA A 32 -2.48 -6.39 5.34
N LEU A 33 -1.29 -6.20 4.76
CA LEU A 33 -0.40 -7.31 4.32
C LEU A 33 -0.07 -8.27 5.47
N VAL A 34 -0.14 -7.83 6.74
CA VAL A 34 0.06 -8.69 7.92
C VAL A 34 -0.98 -9.82 8.03
N THR A 35 -2.13 -9.66 7.37
CA THR A 35 -3.23 -10.65 7.34
C THR A 35 -3.47 -11.23 5.95
N ALA A 36 -2.58 -10.96 4.98
CA ALA A 36 -2.69 -11.57 3.67
C ALA A 36 -2.08 -12.99 3.73
N ASP A 37 -2.92 -14.01 3.52
CA ASP A 37 -2.49 -15.41 3.54
C ASP A 37 -1.94 -15.85 2.17
N ASP A 38 -2.29 -15.13 1.10
CA ASP A 38 -1.79 -15.38 -0.25
C ASP A 38 -1.57 -14.10 -1.08
N ILE A 39 -1.05 -14.27 -2.30
CA ILE A 39 -0.74 -13.17 -3.21
C ILE A 39 -1.99 -12.47 -3.76
N GLN A 40 -3.13 -13.17 -3.81
CA GLN A 40 -4.39 -12.62 -4.30
C GLN A 40 -4.92 -11.59 -3.31
N ASP A 41 -4.82 -11.86 -2.01
CA ASP A 41 -5.18 -10.90 -0.96
C ASP A 41 -4.37 -9.60 -1.08
N ILE A 42 -3.07 -9.72 -1.37
CA ILE A 42 -2.20 -8.55 -1.60
C ILE A 42 -2.68 -7.77 -2.82
N ALA A 43 -2.92 -8.46 -3.93
CA ALA A 43 -3.33 -7.85 -5.18
C ALA A 43 -4.67 -7.12 -5.03
N ASP A 44 -5.62 -7.73 -4.32
CA ASP A 44 -6.94 -7.15 -4.06
C ASP A 44 -6.83 -5.92 -3.15
N LYS A 45 -6.04 -5.99 -2.06
CA LYS A 45 -5.79 -4.85 -1.16
C LYS A 45 -5.10 -3.69 -1.86
N MET A 46 -4.21 -4.00 -2.80
CA MET A 46 -3.48 -3.02 -3.61
C MET A 46 -4.22 -2.58 -4.88
N GLU A 47 -5.45 -3.07 -5.08
CA GLU A 47 -6.24 -2.86 -6.30
C GLU A 47 -5.43 -3.09 -7.61
N THR A 48 -4.52 -4.05 -7.58
CA THR A 48 -3.63 -4.39 -8.68
C THR A 48 -3.83 -5.83 -9.14
N LYS A 49 -3.00 -6.29 -10.07
CA LYS A 49 -3.02 -7.69 -10.51
C LYS A 49 -1.97 -8.50 -9.77
N VAL A 50 -2.24 -9.79 -9.59
CA VAL A 50 -1.30 -10.76 -8.99
C VAL A 50 0.05 -10.74 -9.70
N GLU A 51 0.09 -10.58 -11.03
CA GLU A 51 1.36 -10.54 -11.76
C GLU A 51 2.23 -9.34 -11.37
N VAL A 52 1.61 -8.20 -11.02
CA VAL A 52 2.31 -7.00 -10.56
C VAL A 52 2.93 -7.26 -9.19
N VAL A 53 2.15 -7.87 -8.28
CA VAL A 53 2.64 -8.25 -6.94
C VAL A 53 3.78 -9.26 -7.05
N GLN A 54 3.63 -10.30 -7.86
CA GLN A 54 4.65 -11.34 -8.04
C GLN A 54 5.94 -10.73 -8.61
N THR A 55 5.82 -9.86 -9.61
CA THR A 55 6.99 -9.18 -10.18
C THR A 55 7.71 -8.36 -9.11
N CYS A 56 6.98 -7.66 -8.24
CA CYS A 56 7.61 -6.87 -7.17
C CYS A 56 8.20 -7.73 -6.05
N LEU A 57 7.63 -8.90 -5.76
CA LEU A 57 8.21 -9.88 -4.86
C LEU A 57 9.53 -10.42 -5.41
N ASP A 58 9.55 -10.77 -6.70
CA ASP A 58 10.74 -11.27 -7.40
C ASP A 58 11.84 -10.20 -7.47
N GLU A 59 11.49 -8.95 -7.79
CA GLU A 59 12.43 -7.80 -7.80
C GLU A 59 13.04 -7.52 -6.42
N ALA A 60 12.28 -7.81 -5.34
CA ALA A 60 12.71 -7.59 -3.97
C ALA A 60 13.37 -8.82 -3.32
N GLU A 61 13.44 -9.95 -4.04
CA GLU A 61 13.85 -11.25 -3.50
C GLU A 61 13.09 -11.64 -2.23
N LEU A 62 11.78 -11.33 -2.18
CA LEU A 62 10.90 -11.61 -1.04
C LEU A 62 9.90 -12.72 -1.35
N LYS A 63 9.52 -13.45 -0.30
CA LYS A 63 8.30 -14.26 -0.29
C LYS A 63 7.19 -13.53 0.47
N ILE A 64 5.96 -13.95 0.25
CA ILE A 64 4.77 -13.41 0.96
C ILE A 64 4.92 -13.53 2.49
N GLU A 65 5.53 -14.62 2.95
CA GLU A 65 5.82 -14.88 4.37
C GLU A 65 6.77 -13.84 4.99
N ASP A 66 7.70 -13.30 4.19
CA ASP A 66 8.70 -12.32 4.62
C ASP A 66 8.08 -10.92 4.77
N ILE A 67 7.10 -10.59 3.91
CA ILE A 67 6.33 -9.34 4.00
C ILE A 67 5.60 -9.26 5.35
N THR A 68 4.89 -10.32 5.71
CA THR A 68 4.09 -10.38 6.95
C THR A 68 4.95 -10.17 8.19
N SER A 69 6.15 -10.74 8.19
CA SER A 69 7.12 -10.65 9.29
C SER A 69 7.72 -9.25 9.41
N SER A 70 8.01 -8.61 8.28
CA SER A 70 8.59 -7.26 8.23
C SER A 70 7.60 -6.22 8.75
N LEU A 71 6.32 -6.36 8.41
CA LEU A 71 5.28 -5.41 8.76
C LEU A 71 4.83 -5.45 10.22
N LYS A 72 4.93 -6.61 10.87
CA LYS A 72 4.72 -6.71 12.32
C LYS A 72 5.70 -5.84 13.11
N LYS A 73 6.92 -5.64 12.60
CA LYS A 73 7.92 -4.79 13.26
C LYS A 73 7.54 -3.31 13.19
N PHE A 74 6.97 -2.84 12.08
CA PHE A 74 6.64 -1.43 11.88
C PHE A 74 5.34 -0.97 12.56
N LYS A 75 4.43 -1.90 12.88
CA LYS A 75 3.09 -1.56 13.39
C LYS A 75 3.10 -0.82 14.73
N ASP A 76 4.10 -1.09 15.58
CA ASP A 76 4.16 -0.56 16.94
C ASP A 76 5.28 0.47 17.14
N LEU A 77 6.06 0.80 16.09
CA LEU A 77 7.17 1.73 16.19
C LEU A 77 6.74 3.18 16.00
N LYS A 78 7.29 4.07 16.83
CA LYS A 78 7.23 5.51 16.58
C LYS A 78 8.25 5.90 15.51
N ALA A 79 7.97 6.97 14.78
CA ALA A 79 8.90 7.49 13.77
C ALA A 79 10.31 7.77 14.34
N GLU A 80 10.37 8.24 15.58
CA GLU A 80 11.61 8.56 16.30
C GLU A 80 12.42 7.31 16.70
N GLU A 81 11.79 6.13 16.68
CA GLU A 81 12.41 4.84 17.03
C GLU A 81 12.98 4.14 15.79
N LEU A 82 12.71 4.63 14.58
CA LEU A 82 13.21 4.06 13.33
C LEU A 82 14.67 4.49 13.09
N THR A 83 15.55 3.51 13.03
CA THR A 83 16.99 3.68 12.80
C THR A 83 17.40 3.28 11.38
N GLU A 84 18.64 3.61 11.00
CA GLU A 84 19.23 3.07 9.76
C GLU A 84 19.39 1.53 9.79
N GLU A 85 19.48 0.93 10.98
CA GLU A 85 19.46 -0.53 11.12
C GLU A 85 18.08 -1.11 10.77
N ASP A 86 17.00 -0.42 11.17
CA ASP A 86 15.63 -0.81 10.79
C ASP A 86 15.41 -0.67 9.28
N LYS A 87 15.99 0.37 8.68
CA LYS A 87 15.99 0.55 7.22
C LYS A 87 16.73 -0.59 6.52
N GLN A 88 17.91 -0.98 6.98
CA GLN A 88 18.63 -2.14 6.42
C GLN A 88 17.86 -3.44 6.61
N ALA A 89 17.27 -3.65 7.79
CA ALA A 89 16.45 -4.82 8.08
C ALA A 89 15.18 -4.89 7.22
N ALA A 90 14.71 -3.75 6.72
CA ALA A 90 13.56 -3.64 5.84
C ALA A 90 13.93 -3.31 4.39
N ALA A 91 15.20 -3.38 4.00
CA ALA A 91 15.65 -2.92 2.68
C ALA A 91 14.88 -3.59 1.53
N ASN A 92 14.77 -4.92 1.56
CA ASN A 92 14.00 -5.68 0.56
C ASN A 92 12.51 -5.30 0.58
N TYR A 93 11.95 -5.02 1.76
CA TYR A 93 10.58 -4.55 1.87
C TYR A 93 10.41 -3.15 1.25
N MET A 94 11.36 -2.23 1.44
CA MET A 94 11.36 -0.93 0.77
C MET A 94 11.48 -1.06 -0.74
N THR A 95 12.29 -2.02 -1.24
CA THR A 95 12.37 -2.36 -2.66
C THR A 95 11.02 -2.82 -3.20
N PHE A 96 10.35 -3.74 -2.50
CA PHE A 96 9.01 -4.22 -2.87
C PHE A 96 8.01 -3.06 -2.95
N LEU A 97 8.00 -2.18 -1.95
CA LEU A 97 7.11 -1.03 -1.92
C LEU A 97 7.40 -0.01 -3.01
N ALA A 98 8.67 0.29 -3.26
CA ALA A 98 9.06 1.18 -4.36
C ALA A 98 8.59 0.61 -5.70
N CYS A 99 8.80 -0.69 -5.94
CA CYS A 99 8.31 -1.38 -7.13
C CYS A 99 6.78 -1.26 -7.26
N MET A 100 6.05 -1.51 -6.18
CA MET A 100 4.59 -1.43 -6.16
C MET A 100 4.12 -0.01 -6.49
N LEU A 101 4.68 1.01 -5.84
CA LEU A 101 4.35 2.42 -6.06
C LEU A 101 4.62 2.85 -7.50
N GLN A 102 5.71 2.37 -8.11
CA GLN A 102 6.02 2.65 -9.51
C GLN A 102 5.01 1.98 -10.45
N LYS A 103 4.75 0.68 -10.28
CA LYS A 103 3.87 -0.08 -11.19
C LYS A 103 2.39 0.30 -11.06
N THR A 104 1.97 0.85 -9.92
CA THR A 104 0.61 1.41 -9.74
C THR A 104 0.53 2.89 -10.06
N GLY A 105 1.66 3.51 -10.40
CA GLY A 105 1.74 4.89 -10.86
C GLY A 105 1.64 5.93 -9.76
N MET A 106 1.90 5.58 -8.49
CA MET A 106 2.04 6.51 -7.36
C MET A 106 3.45 7.11 -7.28
N MET A 107 4.42 6.47 -7.94
CA MET A 107 5.78 6.94 -8.14
C MET A 107 6.09 6.96 -9.64
N ASP A 108 6.78 7.99 -10.11
CA ASP A 108 7.18 8.11 -11.52
C ASP A 108 8.49 7.38 -11.83
N GLU A 109 8.91 7.43 -13.10
CA GLU A 109 10.15 6.81 -13.58
C GLU A 109 11.41 7.45 -12.97
N ASN A 110 11.32 8.69 -12.49
CA ASN A 110 12.39 9.40 -11.77
C ASN A 110 12.33 9.15 -10.26
N SER A 111 11.54 8.16 -9.83
CA SER A 111 11.34 7.79 -8.43
C SER A 111 10.68 8.88 -7.58
N LYS A 112 9.96 9.83 -8.20
CA LYS A 112 9.24 10.89 -7.49
C LYS A 112 7.79 10.52 -7.22
N PHE A 113 7.27 10.89 -6.06
CA PHE A 113 5.88 10.64 -5.71
C PHE A 113 4.92 11.55 -6.44
N LYS A 114 3.76 11.02 -6.82
CA LYS A 114 2.59 11.84 -7.15
C LYS A 114 1.91 12.29 -5.86
N VAL A 115 2.43 13.37 -5.27
CA VAL A 115 2.10 13.82 -3.91
C VAL A 115 0.60 13.88 -3.65
N ASP A 116 -0.18 14.54 -4.51
CA ASP A 116 -1.62 14.71 -4.30
C ASP A 116 -2.37 13.37 -4.29
N GLU A 117 -2.10 12.50 -5.26
CA GLU A 117 -2.74 11.18 -5.38
C GLU A 117 -2.38 10.27 -4.19
N LEU A 118 -1.11 10.29 -3.78
CA LEU A 118 -0.59 9.50 -2.68
C LEU A 118 -1.16 9.96 -1.33
N VAL A 119 -1.10 11.27 -1.05
CA VAL A 119 -1.65 11.86 0.18
C VAL A 119 -3.14 11.61 0.29
N GLU A 120 -3.90 11.78 -0.80
CA GLU A 120 -5.33 11.48 -0.78
C GLU A 120 -5.63 10.04 -0.41
N GLN A 121 -4.80 9.09 -0.86
CA GLN A 121 -4.98 7.68 -0.53
C GLN A 121 -4.62 7.39 0.92
N ILE A 122 -3.53 7.98 1.43
CA ILE A 122 -3.14 7.85 2.84
C ILE A 122 -4.21 8.42 3.76
N VAL A 123 -4.79 9.58 3.44
CA VAL A 123 -5.78 10.23 4.31
C VAL A 123 -7.15 9.55 4.26
N LYS A 124 -7.51 8.91 3.15
CA LYS A 124 -8.76 8.14 3.01
C LYS A 124 -8.66 6.75 3.63
N ASP A 125 -7.48 6.35 4.06
CA ASP A 125 -7.22 5.11 4.76
C ASP A 125 -7.91 5.13 6.13
N GLY A 126 -8.85 4.21 6.34
CA GLY A 126 -9.63 4.12 7.57
C GLY A 126 -8.97 3.33 8.69
N GLU A 127 -7.81 2.69 8.47
CA GLU A 127 -7.07 1.95 9.51
C GLU A 127 -5.95 2.77 10.15
N LEU A 128 -5.53 3.87 9.50
CA LEU A 128 -4.59 4.80 10.10
C LEU A 128 -5.27 5.69 11.14
N LYS A 129 -4.50 6.13 12.14
CA LYS A 129 -4.91 7.25 12.99
C LYS A 129 -5.13 8.50 12.12
N PRO A 130 -5.98 9.44 12.57
CA PRO A 130 -6.23 10.67 11.81
C PRO A 130 -4.94 11.36 11.37
N ILE A 131 -4.76 11.48 10.06
CA ILE A 131 -3.57 12.07 9.45
C ILE A 131 -3.72 13.59 9.36
N ASP A 132 -2.69 14.34 9.72
CA ASP A 132 -2.57 15.73 9.34
C ASP A 132 -2.14 15.85 7.87
N LYS A 133 -3.14 16.06 6.99
CA LYS A 133 -2.92 16.17 5.54
C LYS A 133 -1.86 17.20 5.18
N LYS A 134 -1.81 18.35 5.85
CA LYS A 134 -0.88 19.42 5.51
C LYS A 134 0.56 19.00 5.83
N VAL A 135 0.78 18.47 7.03
CA VAL A 135 2.09 17.96 7.45
C VAL A 135 2.57 16.84 6.52
N LEU A 136 1.68 15.91 6.16
CA LEU A 136 2.01 14.82 5.26
C LEU A 136 2.37 15.32 3.85
N THR A 137 1.59 16.25 3.29
CA THR A 137 1.88 16.85 1.98
C THR A 137 3.24 17.54 1.97
N GLU A 138 3.54 18.35 2.99
CA GLU A 138 4.82 19.06 3.10
C GLU A 138 6.00 18.07 3.20
N CYS A 139 5.87 17.04 4.03
CA CYS A 139 6.90 16.01 4.22
C CYS A 139 7.17 15.19 2.94
N ILE A 140 6.11 14.80 2.22
CA ILE A 140 6.27 14.06 0.95
C ILE A 140 6.84 14.96 -0.15
N THR A 141 6.46 16.25 -0.16
CA THR A 141 6.98 17.21 -1.14
C THR A 141 8.47 17.45 -0.95
N SER A 142 8.96 17.59 0.29
CA SER A 142 10.39 17.79 0.54
C SER A 142 11.25 16.61 0.07
N MET A 143 10.75 15.37 0.16
CA MET A 143 11.44 14.22 -0.42
C MET A 143 11.51 14.27 -1.95
N ASN A 144 10.55 14.94 -2.60
CA ASN A 144 10.56 15.13 -4.05
C ASN A 144 11.60 16.15 -4.54
N GLU A 145 11.99 17.07 -3.67
CA GLU A 145 13.00 18.09 -3.92
C GLU A 145 14.41 17.54 -3.81
N ASP A 146 14.62 16.53 -2.98
CA ASP A 146 15.88 15.79 -2.91
C ASP A 146 16.03 14.85 -4.11
N ASN A 147 16.99 15.14 -4.98
CA ASN A 147 17.27 14.34 -6.19
C ASN A 147 18.34 13.26 -5.96
N GLU A 148 18.98 13.25 -4.79
CA GLU A 148 20.02 12.26 -4.44
C GLU A 148 19.42 11.01 -3.79
N MET A 149 18.20 11.11 -3.24
CA MET A 149 17.50 9.97 -2.65
C MET A 149 17.21 8.86 -3.68
N THR A 150 17.58 7.63 -3.33
CA THR A 150 17.11 6.43 -4.04
C THR A 150 15.60 6.25 -3.88
N LYS A 151 14.98 5.40 -4.70
CA LYS A 151 13.55 5.11 -4.58
C LYS A 151 13.23 4.45 -3.23
N GLU A 152 14.11 3.59 -2.74
CA GLU A 152 13.99 2.90 -1.45
C GLU A 152 14.09 3.88 -0.28
N ASP A 153 15.08 4.78 -0.31
CA ASP A 153 15.23 5.84 0.71
C ASP A 153 13.97 6.70 0.78
N ARG A 154 13.42 7.03 -0.39
CA ARG A 154 12.23 7.87 -0.49
C ARG A 154 10.99 7.19 0.08
N VAL A 155 10.85 5.88 -0.14
CA VAL A 155 9.75 5.09 0.44
C VAL A 155 9.91 4.91 1.94
N PHE A 156 11.14 4.74 2.42
CA PHE A 156 11.41 4.71 3.86
C PHE A 156 11.06 6.06 4.51
N GLY A 157 11.50 7.17 3.92
CA GLY A 157 11.14 8.53 4.35
C GLY A 157 9.63 8.78 4.32
N MET A 158 8.92 8.27 3.30
CA MET A 158 7.46 8.33 3.23
C MET A 158 6.82 7.61 4.41
N THR A 159 7.32 6.43 4.78
CA THR A 159 6.82 5.67 5.94
C THR A 159 6.96 6.49 7.22
N ILE A 160 8.11 7.15 7.41
CA ILE A 160 8.32 8.09 8.52
C ILE A 160 7.35 9.26 8.47
N CYS A 161 7.16 9.90 7.31
CA CYS A 161 6.20 10.99 7.13
C CYS A 161 4.78 10.58 7.53
N VAL A 162 4.34 9.38 7.13
CA VAL A 162 3.03 8.83 7.49
C VAL A 162 2.91 8.69 9.00
N ILE A 163 3.88 8.03 9.65
CA ILE A 163 3.85 7.82 11.11
C ILE A 163 3.86 9.16 11.87
N SER A 164 4.74 10.10 11.48
CA SER A 164 4.84 11.42 12.12
C SER A 164 3.63 12.32 11.88
N SER A 165 2.90 12.11 10.79
CA SER A 165 1.69 12.87 10.47
C SER A 165 0.43 12.36 11.18
N GLN A 166 0.49 11.18 11.81
CA GLN A 166 -0.61 10.67 12.61
C GLN A 166 -0.79 11.53 13.85
N LYS A 167 -2.01 12.04 14.04
CA LYS A 167 -2.38 12.76 15.25
C LYS A 167 -2.42 11.77 16.40
N GLU A 168 -1.73 12.10 17.49
CA GLU A 168 -1.95 11.39 18.75
C GLU A 168 -3.44 11.53 19.12
N ASP A 169 -4.07 10.41 19.50
CA ASP A 169 -5.40 10.44 20.09
C ASP A 169 -5.32 11.36 21.31
N ARG A 170 -5.91 12.57 21.21
CA ARG A 170 -6.17 13.39 22.39
C ARG A 170 -7.19 12.63 23.25
N ARG A 171 -6.71 11.81 24.18
CA ARG A 171 -7.48 11.40 25.36
C ARG A 171 -7.43 12.51 26.41
#